data_AF-A0A1F8M457-F1
#
_entry.id   AF-A0A1F8M457-F1
#
_cell.length_a   1.000
_cell.length_b   1.000
_cell.length_c   1.000
_cell.angle_alpha   90.00
_cell.angle_beta   90.00
_cell.angle_gamma   90.00
#
_symmetry.space_group_name_H-M   'P 1'
#
loop_
_entity.id
_entity.type
_entity.pdbx_description
1 polymer ?
#
loop_
_entity_poly.entity_id
_entity_poly.type
_entity_poly.pdbx_seq_one_letter_code
_entity_poly.pdbx_strand_id
1 'polypeptide(L)'
;MTFSLKTPTSFNLPAVVRSHGWIQMPPFAETTDHGLAYIIRLNTGKVLRFEVHAVDGNLRVSATALLSEVEQDELSHTVRWMLDLEQDFTEFYSRACQEPKLIKMVERQAGRVLRSPTLFEDVIRTLLTTNTLWKHTLRMCRELITRYGDPLPCDIELHAFPTPEQLAQVDEPTLREQCRMGYRAPYVNELAQRVVSGELDLETLKTSSLPTIELRKELMGIKGVGGYAAANLLMLLGRYDYVPVDSWALKVVSNEFYGGEKVSPKQVLSTFERWGKWQGLVYWFWDWSPTV
;
A
#
# COMPACT_ATOMS: atom_id res chain seq x y z
N MET A 1 15.22 12.77 16.58
CA MET A 1 15.62 11.53 17.28
C MET A 1 15.93 10.46 16.25
N THR A 2 16.86 9.53 16.52
CA THR A 2 17.21 8.46 15.58
C THR A 2 17.32 7.13 16.30
N PHE A 3 16.82 6.06 15.68
CA PHE A 3 16.96 4.67 16.14
C PHE A 3 17.14 3.73 14.94
N SER A 4 17.43 2.45 15.20
CA SER A 4 17.68 1.46 14.15
C SER A 4 16.72 0.28 14.22
N LEU A 5 16.33 -0.23 13.05
CA LEU A 5 15.55 -1.45 12.89
C LEU A 5 16.34 -2.46 12.06
N LYS A 6 16.34 -3.72 12.49
CA LYS A 6 16.93 -4.82 11.71
C LYS A 6 16.12 -5.10 10.46
N THR A 7 16.81 -5.34 9.34
CA THR A 7 16.21 -5.84 8.10
C THR A 7 16.39 -7.35 7.97
N PRO A 8 15.50 -8.04 7.23
CA PRO A 8 15.79 -9.39 6.77
C PRO A 8 16.97 -9.40 5.78
N THR A 9 17.61 -10.56 5.59
CA THR A 9 18.82 -10.71 4.76
C THR A 9 18.61 -10.32 3.29
N SER A 10 17.40 -10.53 2.76
CA SER A 10 17.01 -10.12 1.41
C SER A 10 16.06 -8.94 1.48
N PHE A 11 16.62 -7.73 1.55
CA PHE A 11 15.86 -6.50 1.66
C PHE A 11 16.54 -5.33 0.92
N ASN A 12 15.78 -4.66 0.07
CA ASN A 12 16.22 -3.46 -0.64
C ASN A 12 15.20 -2.34 -0.46
N LEU A 13 15.55 -1.31 0.32
CA LEU A 13 14.65 -0.20 0.65
C LEU A 13 14.15 0.53 -0.61
N PRO A 14 15.02 1.01 -1.54
CA PRO A 14 14.56 1.63 -2.78
C PRO A 14 13.60 0.76 -3.60
N ALA A 15 13.79 -0.55 -3.60
CA ALA A 15 12.89 -1.47 -4.31
C ALA A 15 11.49 -1.52 -3.69
N VAL A 16 11.38 -1.49 -2.36
CA VAL A 16 10.08 -1.42 -1.67
C VAL A 16 9.45 -0.05 -1.89
N VAL A 17 10.20 1.03 -1.70
CA VAL A 17 9.71 2.41 -1.86
C VAL A 17 9.11 2.64 -3.25
N ARG A 18 9.71 2.04 -4.29
CA ARG A 18 9.27 2.18 -5.68
C ARG A 18 8.40 1.01 -6.17
N SER A 19 7.89 0.18 -5.28
CA SER A 19 7.07 -0.98 -5.66
C SER A 19 5.78 -0.60 -6.38
N HIS A 20 5.27 0.61 -6.16
CA HIS A 20 4.13 1.23 -6.87
C HIS A 20 4.00 2.72 -6.59
N GLY A 21 2.91 3.32 -7.08
CA GLY A 21 2.65 4.76 -7.01
C GLY A 21 2.40 5.34 -5.63
N TRP A 22 2.35 4.57 -4.52
CA TRP A 22 2.05 5.16 -3.20
C TRP A 22 3.06 6.23 -2.80
N ILE A 23 4.34 6.03 -3.16
CA ILE A 23 5.40 6.99 -2.90
C ILE A 23 5.14 8.38 -3.51
N GLN A 24 4.32 8.47 -4.55
CA GLN A 24 3.96 9.73 -5.20
C GLN A 24 2.74 10.41 -4.54
N MET A 25 2.03 9.69 -3.66
CA MET A 25 0.85 10.19 -2.98
C MET A 25 1.23 10.70 -1.59
N PRO A 26 1.02 11.99 -1.25
CA PRO A 26 1.31 12.49 0.09
C PRO A 26 0.58 11.67 1.18
N PRO A 27 1.08 11.63 2.42
CA PRO A 27 2.29 12.32 2.87
C PRO A 27 3.57 11.51 2.65
N PHE A 28 3.51 10.45 1.82
CA PHE A 28 4.73 9.82 1.32
C PHE A 28 5.57 10.82 0.53
N ALA A 29 6.88 10.68 0.66
CA ALA A 29 7.86 11.27 -0.23
C ALA A 29 9.09 10.37 -0.30
N GLU A 30 9.81 10.41 -1.42
CA GLU A 30 11.14 9.81 -1.54
C GLU A 30 12.18 10.86 -1.13
N THR A 31 13.16 10.47 -0.31
CA THR A 31 14.28 11.36 0.04
C THR A 31 15.28 11.46 -1.13
N THR A 32 16.17 12.45 -1.09
CA THR A 32 17.16 12.67 -2.16
C THR A 32 18.12 11.50 -2.38
N ASP A 33 18.35 10.71 -1.34
CA ASP A 33 19.20 9.51 -1.27
C ASP A 33 18.39 8.19 -1.35
N HIS A 34 17.17 8.25 -1.90
CA HIS A 34 16.34 7.08 -2.20
C HIS A 34 15.80 6.33 -0.97
N GLY A 35 15.69 7.02 0.15
CA GLY A 35 14.99 6.59 1.35
C GLY A 35 13.49 6.90 1.30
N LEU A 36 12.80 6.48 2.35
CA LEU A 36 11.38 6.73 2.56
C LEU A 36 11.22 7.92 3.51
N ALA A 37 10.35 8.88 3.18
CA ALA A 37 9.88 9.89 4.10
C ALA A 37 8.34 9.81 4.23
N TYR A 38 7.84 10.08 5.44
CA TYR A 38 6.41 10.10 5.70
C TYR A 38 6.08 11.03 6.87
N ILE A 39 4.89 11.63 6.85
CA ILE A 39 4.36 12.47 7.94
C ILE A 39 3.23 11.73 8.62
N ILE A 40 3.41 11.43 9.89
CA ILE A 40 2.47 10.63 10.68
C ILE A 40 1.96 11.44 11.87
N ARG A 41 0.71 11.17 12.23
CA ARG A 41 0.13 11.51 13.53
C ARG A 41 0.14 10.24 14.38
N LEU A 42 0.91 10.24 15.46
CA LEU A 42 0.95 9.14 16.42
C LEU A 42 -0.33 9.08 17.26
N ASN A 43 -0.55 7.97 17.95
CA ASN A 43 -1.70 7.76 18.84
C ASN A 43 -1.75 8.80 19.98
N THR A 44 -0.61 9.34 20.40
CA THR A 44 -0.52 10.44 21.38
C THR A 44 -1.03 11.78 20.83
N GLY A 45 -1.36 11.86 19.54
CA GLY A 45 -1.70 13.09 18.82
C GLY A 45 -0.48 13.86 18.31
N LYS A 46 0.73 13.40 18.61
CA LYS A 46 1.96 14.03 18.12
C LYS A 46 2.09 13.84 16.61
N VAL A 47 2.22 14.94 15.88
CA VAL A 47 2.50 14.94 14.44
C VAL A 47 3.98 15.16 14.19
N LEU A 48 4.58 14.31 13.37
CA LEU A 48 5.99 14.38 13.03
C LEU A 48 6.27 13.86 11.62
N ARG A 49 7.42 14.25 11.09
CA ARG A 49 7.99 13.65 9.89
C ARG A 49 9.07 12.67 10.32
N PHE A 50 9.09 11.50 9.70
CA PHE A 50 10.20 10.56 9.82
C PHE A 50 10.76 10.19 8.46
N GLU A 51 12.04 9.84 8.45
CA GLU A 51 12.73 9.28 7.31
C GLU A 51 13.33 7.92 7.65
N VAL A 52 13.39 7.04 6.67
CA VAL A 52 13.98 5.71 6.77
C VAL A 52 15.04 5.56 5.70
N HIS A 53 16.23 5.15 6.11
CA HIS A 53 17.40 4.96 5.25
C HIS A 53 18.06 3.61 5.50
N ALA A 54 18.54 2.94 4.46
CA ALA A 54 19.30 1.71 4.60
C ALA A 54 20.76 2.02 4.98
N VAL A 55 21.26 1.43 6.07
CA VAL A 55 22.61 1.63 6.60
C VAL A 55 23.14 0.31 7.16
N ASP A 56 24.27 -0.18 6.64
CA ASP A 56 25.00 -1.35 7.16
C ASP A 56 24.12 -2.59 7.41
N GLY A 57 23.24 -2.90 6.45
CA GLY A 57 22.32 -4.04 6.56
C GLY A 57 21.22 -3.87 7.62
N ASN A 58 20.93 -2.63 8.02
CA ASN A 58 19.82 -2.24 8.89
C ASN A 58 19.09 -1.04 8.29
N LEU A 59 18.00 -0.64 8.93
CA LEU A 59 17.34 0.64 8.69
C LEU A 59 17.69 1.61 9.80
N ARG A 60 17.97 2.86 9.43
CA ARG A 60 18.03 4.01 10.32
C ARG A 60 16.73 4.79 10.16
N VAL A 61 16.00 4.97 11.26
CA VAL A 61 14.79 5.79 11.31
C VAL A 61 15.12 7.10 12.02
N SER A 62 14.87 8.22 11.37
CA SER A 62 15.12 9.57 11.89
C SER A 62 13.81 10.35 11.94
N ALA A 63 13.39 10.77 13.14
CA ALA A 63 12.19 11.58 13.38
C ALA A 63 12.55 13.04 13.68
N THR A 64 11.73 13.99 13.19
CA THR A 64 11.90 15.43 13.45
C THR A 64 11.62 15.84 14.90
N ALA A 65 10.95 14.98 15.68
CA ALA A 65 10.63 15.20 17.09
C ALA A 65 11.40 14.23 18.01
N LEU A 66 11.43 14.56 19.31
CA LEU A 66 11.76 13.60 20.36
C LEU A 66 10.55 12.69 20.64
N LEU A 67 10.82 11.40 20.79
CA LEU A 67 9.81 10.38 21.05
C LEU A 67 9.96 9.88 22.48
N SER A 68 8.84 9.64 23.15
CA SER A 68 8.81 8.76 24.32
C SER A 68 9.07 7.31 23.88
N GLU A 69 9.27 6.41 24.84
CA GLU A 69 9.43 4.98 24.57
C GLU A 69 8.22 4.40 23.83
N VAL A 70 7.00 4.73 24.28
CA VAL A 70 5.75 4.29 23.64
C VAL A 70 5.62 4.80 22.20
N GLU A 71 6.00 6.06 21.95
CA GLU A 71 5.96 6.65 20.60
C GLU A 71 7.03 6.06 19.68
N GLN A 72 8.21 5.75 20.20
CA GLN A 72 9.26 5.06 19.45
C GLN A 72 8.84 3.63 19.10
N ASP A 73 8.20 2.92 20.03
CA ASP A 73 7.68 1.58 19.80
C ASP A 73 6.56 1.59 18.75
N GLU A 74 5.61 2.52 18.87
CA GLU A 74 4.56 2.73 17.85
C GLU A 74 5.18 2.95 16.47
N LEU A 75 6.09 3.92 16.34
CA LEU A 75 6.75 4.22 15.07
C LEU A 75 7.58 3.04 14.54
N SER A 76 8.21 2.28 15.42
CA SER A 76 8.96 1.07 15.05
C SER A 76 8.05 0.01 14.44
N HIS A 77 6.89 -0.25 15.05
CA HIS A 77 5.88 -1.18 14.52
C HIS A 77 5.31 -0.67 13.19
N THR A 78 5.02 0.64 13.09
CA THR A 78 4.56 1.24 11.84
C THR A 78 5.56 1.05 10.71
N VAL A 79 6.85 1.34 10.92
CA VAL A 79 7.87 1.18 9.87
C VAL A 79 8.04 -0.29 9.49
N ARG A 80 8.00 -1.22 10.46
CA ARG A 80 8.03 -2.67 10.18
C ARG A 80 6.86 -3.11 9.31
N TRP A 81 5.66 -2.61 9.60
CA TRP A 81 4.47 -2.86 8.81
C TRP A 81 4.59 -2.29 7.40
N MET A 82 4.89 -0.99 7.26
CA MET A 82 4.97 -0.28 5.98
C MET A 82 5.93 -0.92 5.00
N LEU A 83 7.06 -1.45 5.50
CA LEU A 83 8.11 -2.08 4.70
C LEU A 83 8.05 -3.60 4.69
N ASP A 84 7.04 -4.19 5.34
CA ASP A 84 6.83 -5.62 5.47
C ASP A 84 8.07 -6.38 5.98
N LEU A 85 8.70 -5.90 7.05
CA LEU A 85 9.99 -6.43 7.51
C LEU A 85 9.91 -7.82 8.14
N GLU A 86 8.70 -8.29 8.48
CA GLU A 86 8.48 -9.52 9.25
C GLU A 86 8.19 -10.74 8.38
N GLN A 87 7.62 -10.56 7.19
CA GLN A 87 7.25 -11.68 6.34
C GLN A 87 8.49 -12.30 5.69
N ASP A 88 8.61 -13.64 5.76
CA ASP A 88 9.72 -14.38 5.16
C ASP A 88 9.50 -14.63 3.65
N PHE A 89 10.43 -14.12 2.84
CA PHE A 89 10.41 -14.20 1.38
C PHE A 89 11.40 -15.26 0.85
N THR A 90 12.02 -16.05 1.71
CA THR A 90 12.99 -17.09 1.31
C THR A 90 12.40 -18.06 0.29
N GLU A 91 11.18 -18.55 0.54
CA GLU A 91 10.47 -19.41 -0.40
C GLU A 91 10.21 -18.69 -1.74
N PHE A 92 9.77 -17.43 -1.70
CA PHE A 92 9.51 -16.64 -2.89
C PHE A 92 10.77 -16.51 -3.76
N TYR A 93 11.89 -16.09 -3.19
CA TYR A 93 13.16 -15.95 -3.92
C TYR A 93 13.66 -17.28 -4.46
N SER A 94 13.51 -18.39 -3.71
CA SER A 94 13.95 -19.72 -4.15
C SER A 94 13.22 -20.23 -5.40
N ARG A 95 11.95 -19.83 -5.56
CA ARG A 95 11.17 -20.13 -6.75
C ARG A 95 11.45 -19.11 -7.86
N ALA A 96 11.48 -17.82 -7.51
CA ALA A 96 11.61 -16.73 -8.47
C ALA A 96 12.94 -16.74 -9.22
N CYS A 97 14.03 -17.20 -8.59
CA CYS A 97 15.35 -17.29 -9.24
C CYS A 97 15.41 -18.30 -10.40
N GLN A 98 14.40 -19.17 -10.53
CA GLN A 98 14.31 -20.16 -11.61
C GLN A 98 13.54 -19.65 -12.83
N GLU A 99 12.91 -18.47 -12.73
CA GLU A 99 12.09 -17.89 -13.80
C GLU A 99 12.81 -16.69 -14.45
N PRO A 100 13.20 -16.78 -15.74
CA PRO A 100 13.87 -15.71 -16.45
C PRO A 100 13.21 -14.34 -16.33
N LYS A 101 11.87 -14.30 -16.33
CA LYS A 101 11.09 -13.06 -16.22
C LYS A 101 11.11 -12.41 -14.83
N LEU A 102 11.71 -13.08 -13.83
CA LEU A 102 11.85 -12.58 -12.46
C LEU A 102 13.31 -12.34 -12.04
N ILE A 103 14.31 -12.71 -12.85
CA ILE A 103 15.74 -12.61 -12.47
C ILE A 103 16.11 -11.20 -12.02
N LYS A 104 15.73 -10.16 -12.77
CA LYS A 104 16.03 -8.76 -12.42
C LYS A 104 15.43 -8.35 -11.07
N MET A 105 14.27 -8.90 -10.71
CA MET A 105 13.63 -8.65 -9.42
C MET A 105 14.44 -9.31 -8.29
N VAL A 106 14.87 -10.56 -8.49
CA VAL A 106 15.69 -11.30 -7.53
C VAL A 106 17.04 -10.62 -7.30
N GLU A 107 17.74 -10.22 -8.37
CA GLU A 107 19.03 -9.51 -8.28
C GLU A 107 18.93 -8.20 -7.48
N ARG A 108 17.78 -7.51 -7.61
CA ARG A 108 17.51 -6.27 -6.87
C ARG A 108 16.99 -6.51 -5.46
N GLN A 109 16.74 -7.75 -5.06
CA GLN A 109 16.03 -8.10 -3.82
C GLN A 109 14.70 -7.33 -3.68
N ALA A 110 14.00 -7.17 -4.80
CA ALA A 110 12.65 -6.64 -4.86
C ALA A 110 11.63 -7.74 -4.48
N GLY A 111 10.35 -7.41 -4.34
CA GLY A 111 9.30 -8.38 -3.97
C GLY A 111 8.32 -7.86 -2.93
N ARG A 112 8.77 -6.99 -2.02
CA ARG A 112 7.90 -6.34 -1.04
C ARG A 112 7.16 -5.16 -1.66
N VAL A 113 5.96 -4.89 -1.15
CA VAL A 113 5.11 -3.79 -1.56
C VAL A 113 4.98 -2.78 -0.42
N LEU A 114 5.15 -1.49 -0.73
CA LEU A 114 5.02 -0.39 0.23
C LEU A 114 3.57 -0.29 0.74
N ARG A 115 3.39 -0.31 2.05
CA ARG A 115 2.07 -0.17 2.69
C ARG A 115 1.93 1.20 3.36
N SER A 116 0.69 1.66 3.51
CA SER A 116 0.41 2.81 4.39
C SER A 116 0.51 2.39 5.87
N PRO A 117 0.70 3.34 6.80
CA PRO A 117 0.68 3.04 8.24
C PRO A 117 -0.58 2.29 8.69
N THR A 118 -1.75 2.64 8.15
CA THR A 118 -3.05 2.05 8.49
C THR A 118 -3.69 1.38 7.28
N LEU A 119 -4.50 0.34 7.52
CA LEU A 119 -5.30 -0.24 6.42
C LEU A 119 -6.40 0.73 6.00
N PHE A 120 -6.92 1.53 6.93
CA PHE A 120 -7.85 2.63 6.61
C PHE A 120 -7.32 3.55 5.49
N GLU A 121 -6.08 4.00 5.64
CA GLU A 121 -5.41 4.84 4.63
C GLU A 121 -5.25 4.09 3.29
N ASP A 122 -4.83 2.83 3.32
CA ASP A 122 -4.71 2.02 2.11
C ASP A 122 -6.06 1.81 1.39
N VAL A 123 -7.15 1.64 2.12
CA VAL A 123 -8.51 1.57 1.56
C VAL A 123 -8.87 2.90 0.90
N ILE A 124 -8.69 4.04 1.58
CA ILE A 124 -8.97 5.35 0.98
C ILE A 124 -8.13 5.57 -0.27
N ARG A 125 -6.80 5.36 -0.20
CA ARG A 125 -5.92 5.52 -1.36
C ARG A 125 -6.39 4.66 -2.52
N THR A 126 -6.75 3.41 -2.26
CA THR A 126 -7.28 2.49 -3.27
C THR A 126 -8.61 2.98 -3.86
N LEU A 127 -9.54 3.50 -3.04
CA LEU A 127 -10.77 4.10 -3.56
C LEU A 127 -10.46 5.26 -4.51
N LEU A 128 -9.47 6.09 -4.19
CA LEU A 128 -9.04 7.22 -5.02
C LEU A 128 -8.37 6.82 -6.36
N THR A 129 -7.97 5.57 -6.56
CA THR A 129 -7.40 5.08 -7.84
C THR A 129 -8.46 4.56 -8.80
N THR A 130 -9.65 4.19 -8.31
CA THR A 130 -10.69 3.55 -9.12
C THR A 130 -11.15 4.45 -10.27
N ASN A 131 -11.32 3.94 -11.49
CA ASN A 131 -11.86 4.65 -12.68
C ASN A 131 -11.42 6.12 -12.84
N THR A 132 -10.12 6.39 -12.73
CA THR A 132 -9.58 7.74 -12.88
C THR A 132 -8.15 7.72 -13.40
N LEU A 133 -7.68 8.87 -13.88
CA LEU A 133 -6.27 9.03 -14.23
C LEU A 133 -5.45 9.32 -12.98
N TRP A 134 -4.21 8.84 -12.97
CA TRP A 134 -3.28 9.02 -11.84
C TRP A 134 -3.17 10.47 -11.36
N LYS A 135 -3.12 11.45 -12.28
CA LYS A 135 -3.09 12.89 -11.94
C LYS A 135 -4.26 13.34 -11.06
N HIS A 136 -5.45 12.74 -11.25
CA HIS A 136 -6.63 13.04 -10.45
C HIS A 136 -6.58 12.35 -9.09
N THR A 137 -6.05 11.12 -9.03
CA THR A 137 -5.75 10.44 -7.75
C THR A 137 -4.84 11.28 -6.88
N LEU A 138 -3.72 11.77 -7.44
CA LEU A 138 -2.78 12.63 -6.72
C LEU A 138 -3.46 13.92 -6.21
N ARG A 139 -4.30 14.54 -7.04
CA ARG A 139 -5.06 15.73 -6.64
C ARG A 139 -6.04 15.45 -5.51
N MET A 140 -6.87 14.41 -5.63
CA MET A 140 -7.85 14.05 -4.59
C MET A 140 -7.15 13.76 -3.27
N CYS A 141 -6.03 13.01 -3.32
CA CYS A 141 -5.24 12.69 -2.13
C CYS A 141 -4.65 13.94 -1.48
N ARG A 142 -4.08 14.87 -2.28
CA ARG A 142 -3.53 16.12 -1.76
C ARG A 142 -4.61 16.99 -1.11
N GLU A 143 -5.74 17.20 -1.77
CA GLU A 143 -6.83 18.00 -1.21
C GLU A 143 -7.39 17.38 0.08
N LEU A 144 -7.51 16.06 0.14
CA LEU A 144 -7.96 15.35 1.36
C LEU A 144 -7.01 15.62 2.53
N ILE A 145 -5.69 15.49 2.30
CA ILE A 145 -4.67 15.62 3.32
C ILE A 145 -4.49 17.07 3.78
N THR A 146 -4.35 18.01 2.85
CA THR A 146 -4.15 19.43 3.17
C THR A 146 -5.35 20.04 3.89
N ARG A 147 -6.56 19.51 3.70
CA ARG A 147 -7.78 20.07 4.31
C ARG A 147 -8.12 19.47 5.66
N TYR A 148 -7.87 18.18 5.85
CA TYR A 148 -8.41 17.42 6.98
C TYR A 148 -7.35 16.67 7.78
N GLY A 149 -6.10 16.69 7.33
CA GLY A 149 -4.97 16.14 8.07
C GLY A 149 -4.47 17.13 9.13
N ASP A 150 -3.76 16.64 10.15
CA ASP A 150 -3.10 17.54 11.09
C ASP A 150 -1.80 18.10 10.49
N PRO A 151 -1.54 19.41 10.60
CA PRO A 151 -0.33 20.03 10.06
C PRO A 151 0.92 19.57 10.80
N LEU A 152 2.02 19.44 10.06
CA LEU A 152 3.34 19.17 10.62
C LEU A 152 3.84 20.44 11.34
N PRO A 153 4.19 20.39 12.64
CA PRO A 153 4.50 21.62 13.40
C PRO A 153 5.67 22.45 12.86
N CYS A 154 6.64 21.82 12.18
CA CYS A 154 7.79 22.51 11.60
C CYS A 154 7.58 22.98 10.15
N ASP A 155 6.48 22.58 9.50
CA ASP A 155 6.10 23.00 8.16
C ASP A 155 4.58 22.81 7.98
N ILE A 156 3.83 23.87 8.25
CA ILE A 156 2.36 23.82 8.32
C ILE A 156 1.68 23.56 6.97
N GLU A 157 2.41 23.66 5.85
CA GLU A 157 1.87 23.33 4.53
C GLU A 157 1.79 21.81 4.32
N LEU A 158 2.60 21.06 5.06
CA LEU A 158 2.62 19.62 5.03
C LEU A 158 1.76 19.06 6.16
N HIS A 159 1.00 18.01 5.87
CA HIS A 159 0.03 17.44 6.81
C HIS A 159 0.16 15.93 6.88
N ALA A 160 -0.17 15.35 8.05
CA ALA A 160 -0.36 13.92 8.19
C ALA A 160 -1.61 13.45 7.43
N PHE A 161 -1.73 12.15 7.19
CA PHE A 161 -2.97 11.61 6.64
C PHE A 161 -4.13 11.79 7.65
N PRO A 162 -5.34 12.19 7.22
CA PRO A 162 -6.48 12.36 8.12
C PRO A 162 -6.86 11.06 8.84
N THR A 163 -7.15 11.17 10.13
CA THR A 163 -7.72 10.08 10.94
C THR A 163 -9.15 9.74 10.51
N PRO A 164 -9.66 8.53 10.81
CA PRO A 164 -11.07 8.20 10.63
C PRO A 164 -12.01 9.21 11.28
N GLU A 165 -11.69 9.67 12.49
CA GLU A 165 -12.47 10.63 13.26
C GLU A 165 -12.56 11.98 12.52
N GLN A 166 -11.43 12.48 12.01
CA GLN A 166 -11.40 13.73 11.23
C GLN A 166 -12.28 13.62 9.98
N LEU A 167 -12.21 12.52 9.24
CA LEU A 167 -13.01 12.34 8.02
C LEU A 167 -14.49 12.09 8.30
N ALA A 168 -14.84 11.47 9.43
CA ALA A 168 -16.22 11.28 9.84
C ALA A 168 -16.93 12.61 10.22
N GLN A 169 -16.18 13.67 10.55
CA GLN A 169 -16.79 14.99 10.79
C GLN A 169 -17.11 15.77 9.51
N VAL A 170 -16.66 15.29 8.34
CA VAL A 170 -16.87 15.97 7.07
C VAL A 170 -18.05 15.34 6.34
N ASP A 171 -19.04 16.15 5.96
CA ASP A 171 -20.18 15.68 5.19
C ASP A 171 -19.81 15.35 3.74
N GLU A 172 -20.58 14.43 3.16
CA GLU A 172 -20.34 13.90 1.83
C GLU A 172 -20.28 14.98 0.73
N PRO A 173 -21.22 15.96 0.65
CA PRO A 173 -21.15 17.04 -0.34
C PRO A 173 -19.83 17.84 -0.26
N THR A 174 -19.36 18.13 0.96
CA THR A 174 -18.10 18.83 1.17
C THR A 174 -16.91 18.03 0.65
N LEU A 175 -16.82 16.73 0.94
CA LEU A 175 -15.78 15.86 0.38
C LEU A 175 -15.83 15.82 -1.15
N ARG A 176 -17.03 15.76 -1.74
CA ARG A 176 -17.21 15.77 -3.20
C ARG A 176 -16.67 17.05 -3.82
N GLU A 177 -17.01 18.20 -3.25
CA GLU A 177 -16.68 19.52 -3.80
C GLU A 177 -15.23 19.91 -3.54
N GLN A 178 -14.77 19.82 -2.29
CA GLN A 178 -13.47 20.31 -1.88
C GLN A 178 -12.34 19.36 -2.29
N CYS A 179 -12.53 18.05 -2.16
CA CYS A 179 -11.53 17.05 -2.55
C CYS A 179 -11.69 16.53 -3.97
N ARG A 180 -12.72 16.98 -4.71
CA ARG A 180 -12.99 16.57 -6.11
C ARG A 180 -13.18 15.07 -6.27
N MET A 181 -13.75 14.40 -5.26
CA MET A 181 -13.87 12.93 -5.22
C MET A 181 -14.96 12.36 -6.12
N GLY A 182 -15.92 13.19 -6.56
CA GLY A 182 -17.02 12.75 -7.42
C GLY A 182 -17.86 11.65 -6.76
N TYR A 183 -18.05 10.52 -7.44
CA TYR A 183 -18.82 9.40 -6.91
C TYR A 183 -18.15 8.66 -5.73
N ARG A 184 -16.87 8.94 -5.45
CA ARG A 184 -16.12 8.30 -4.34
C ARG A 184 -16.36 8.98 -2.99
N ALA A 185 -16.81 10.23 -3.00
CA ALA A 185 -17.13 10.98 -1.79
C ALA A 185 -18.07 10.22 -0.83
N PRO A 186 -19.21 9.65 -1.28
CA PRO A 186 -20.07 8.86 -0.38
C PRO A 186 -19.39 7.59 0.13
N TYR A 187 -18.39 7.03 -0.58
CA TYR A 187 -17.68 5.83 -0.14
C TYR A 187 -16.68 6.14 0.96
N VAL A 188 -15.92 7.23 0.79
CA VAL A 188 -14.96 7.71 1.79
C VAL A 188 -15.68 8.17 3.06
N ASN A 189 -16.78 8.91 2.91
CA ASN A 189 -17.60 9.35 4.05
C ASN A 189 -18.16 8.14 4.82
N GLU A 190 -18.81 7.19 4.14
CA GLU A 190 -19.37 6.00 4.78
C GLU A 190 -18.28 5.14 5.44
N LEU A 191 -17.13 4.96 4.79
CA LEU A 191 -16.00 4.24 5.37
C LEU A 191 -15.56 4.86 6.70
N ALA A 192 -15.38 6.18 6.74
CA ALA A 192 -14.99 6.87 7.96
C ALA A 192 -16.05 6.71 9.07
N GLN A 193 -17.34 6.84 8.74
CA GLN A 193 -18.43 6.64 9.71
C GLN A 193 -18.44 5.23 10.29
N ARG A 194 -18.32 4.19 9.45
CA ARG A 194 -18.36 2.78 9.87
C ARG A 194 -17.16 2.41 10.74
N VAL A 195 -16.00 3.00 10.47
CA VAL A 195 -14.80 2.81 11.30
C VAL A 195 -14.99 3.49 12.66
N VAL A 196 -15.43 4.75 12.69
CA VAL A 196 -15.63 5.50 13.94
C VAL A 196 -16.75 4.92 14.80
N SER A 197 -17.80 4.37 14.19
CA SER A 197 -18.88 3.70 14.92
C SER A 197 -18.50 2.32 15.48
N GLY A 198 -17.36 1.76 15.07
CA GLY A 198 -16.95 0.40 15.39
C GLY A 198 -17.68 -0.69 14.61
N GLU A 199 -18.49 -0.35 13.60
CA GLU A 199 -19.15 -1.32 12.72
C GLU A 199 -18.12 -2.06 11.83
N LEU A 200 -17.01 -1.40 11.50
CA LEU A 200 -15.95 -1.94 10.68
C LEU A 200 -14.58 -1.66 11.31
N ASP A 201 -13.90 -2.70 11.78
CA ASP A 201 -12.52 -2.61 12.22
C ASP A 201 -11.57 -3.10 11.12
N LEU A 202 -11.03 -2.16 10.33
CA LEU A 202 -10.09 -2.47 9.26
C LEU A 202 -8.74 -2.98 9.78
N GLU A 203 -8.30 -2.52 10.95
CA GLU A 203 -6.95 -2.84 11.42
C GLU A 203 -6.85 -4.31 11.84
N THR A 204 -7.95 -4.93 12.30
CA THR A 204 -8.00 -6.38 12.56
C THR A 204 -7.73 -7.23 11.32
N LEU A 205 -8.06 -6.74 10.13
CA LEU A 205 -7.87 -7.47 8.87
C LEU A 205 -6.39 -7.70 8.53
N LYS A 206 -5.48 -6.84 9.03
CA LYS A 206 -4.02 -7.01 8.89
C LYS A 206 -3.54 -8.37 9.43
N THR A 207 -4.20 -8.86 10.47
CA THR A 207 -3.86 -10.10 11.18
C THR A 207 -4.91 -11.21 11.01
N SER A 208 -5.87 -11.03 10.10
CA SER A 208 -6.97 -11.99 9.90
C SER A 208 -6.48 -13.39 9.51
N SER A 209 -7.00 -14.42 10.15
CA SER A 209 -6.72 -15.82 9.81
C SER A 209 -7.62 -16.39 8.71
N LEU A 210 -8.51 -15.57 8.15
CA LEU A 210 -9.43 -16.00 7.10
C LEU A 210 -8.68 -16.45 5.84
N PRO A 211 -9.20 -17.46 5.12
CA PRO A 211 -8.76 -17.76 3.77
C PRO A 211 -8.87 -16.52 2.87
N THR A 212 -7.91 -16.34 1.96
CA THR A 212 -7.83 -15.15 1.10
C THR A 212 -9.11 -14.85 0.33
N ILE A 213 -9.84 -15.87 -0.12
CA ILE A 213 -11.11 -15.66 -0.83
C ILE A 213 -12.22 -15.10 0.06
N GLU A 214 -12.27 -15.50 1.34
CA GLU A 214 -13.23 -14.97 2.31
C GLU A 214 -12.83 -13.58 2.76
N LEU A 215 -11.55 -13.33 3.03
CA LEU A 215 -11.05 -11.98 3.31
C LEU A 215 -11.32 -11.02 2.13
N ARG A 216 -11.16 -11.50 0.89
CA ARG A 216 -11.53 -10.74 -0.31
C ARG A 216 -13.01 -10.37 -0.31
N LYS A 217 -13.88 -11.30 0.10
CA LYS A 217 -15.33 -11.08 0.18
C LYS A 217 -15.67 -10.04 1.26
N GLU A 218 -14.99 -10.07 2.41
CA GLU A 218 -15.11 -9.04 3.44
C GLU A 218 -14.70 -7.66 2.92
N LEU A 219 -13.53 -7.57 2.25
CA LEU A 219 -13.06 -6.33 1.62
C LEU A 219 -14.08 -5.80 0.59
N MET A 220 -14.68 -6.68 -0.22
CA MET A 220 -15.72 -6.31 -1.17
C MET A 220 -17.05 -5.88 -0.52
N GLY A 221 -17.24 -6.14 0.78
CA GLY A 221 -18.34 -5.61 1.57
C GLY A 221 -18.18 -4.12 1.90
N ILE A 222 -17.00 -3.54 1.66
CA ILE A 222 -16.76 -2.10 1.77
C ILE A 222 -17.28 -1.43 0.50
N LYS A 223 -18.15 -0.44 0.67
CA LYS A 223 -18.73 0.28 -0.46
C LYS A 223 -17.66 0.95 -1.31
N GLY A 224 -17.74 0.76 -2.62
CA GLY A 224 -16.74 1.23 -3.59
C GLY A 224 -15.55 0.30 -3.77
N VAL A 225 -15.36 -0.72 -2.92
CA VAL A 225 -14.31 -1.73 -3.08
C VAL A 225 -14.81 -2.84 -4.01
N GLY A 226 -14.56 -2.66 -5.31
CA GLY A 226 -14.79 -3.69 -6.32
C GLY A 226 -13.68 -4.75 -6.37
N GLY A 227 -13.78 -5.69 -7.31
CA GLY A 227 -12.83 -6.80 -7.44
C GLY A 227 -11.37 -6.38 -7.63
N TYR A 228 -11.11 -5.28 -8.36
CA TYR A 228 -9.78 -4.67 -8.50
C TYR A 228 -9.26 -4.13 -7.16
N ALA A 229 -10.08 -3.33 -6.47
CA ALA A 229 -9.70 -2.70 -5.21
C ALA A 229 -9.43 -3.75 -4.12
N ALA A 230 -10.30 -4.75 -4.00
CA ALA A 230 -10.12 -5.85 -3.06
C ALA A 230 -8.81 -6.62 -3.34
N ALA A 231 -8.49 -6.90 -4.61
CA ALA A 231 -7.26 -7.62 -4.93
C ALA A 231 -5.98 -6.79 -4.66
N ASN A 232 -6.00 -5.47 -4.86
CA ASN A 232 -4.88 -4.61 -4.46
C ASN A 232 -4.74 -4.55 -2.93
N LEU A 233 -5.86 -4.49 -2.19
CA LEU A 233 -5.83 -4.52 -0.73
C LEU A 233 -5.30 -5.86 -0.19
N LEU A 234 -5.59 -6.99 -0.85
CA LEU A 234 -4.96 -8.27 -0.52
C LEU A 234 -3.43 -8.24 -0.66
N MET A 235 -2.91 -7.63 -1.73
CA MET A 235 -1.45 -7.45 -1.89
C MET A 235 -0.86 -6.62 -0.74
N LEU A 236 -1.54 -5.53 -0.35
CA LEU A 236 -1.13 -4.68 0.77
C LEU A 236 -1.25 -5.40 2.12
N LEU A 237 -2.16 -6.37 2.26
CA LEU A 237 -2.29 -7.26 3.42
C LEU A 237 -1.30 -8.44 3.42
N GLY A 238 -0.41 -8.52 2.44
CA GLY A 238 0.54 -9.64 2.31
C GLY A 238 -0.11 -10.97 1.90
N ARG A 239 -1.32 -10.92 1.32
CA ARG A 239 -2.08 -12.08 0.79
C ARG A 239 -1.84 -12.18 -0.71
N TYR A 240 -0.81 -12.93 -1.07
CA TYR A 240 -0.34 -13.05 -2.44
C TYR A 240 -0.86 -14.28 -3.18
N ASP A 241 -1.70 -15.08 -2.54
CA ASP A 241 -2.36 -16.25 -3.12
C ASP A 241 -3.60 -15.86 -3.94
N TYR A 242 -3.67 -14.62 -4.43
CA TYR A 242 -4.68 -14.16 -5.37
C TYR A 242 -4.08 -13.13 -6.34
N VAL A 243 -4.34 -13.25 -7.63
CA VAL A 243 -3.82 -12.32 -8.65
C VAL A 243 -4.76 -11.11 -8.81
N PRO A 244 -4.26 -9.86 -8.78
CA PRO A 244 -5.04 -8.67 -9.10
C PRO A 244 -5.44 -8.60 -10.58
N VAL A 245 -6.49 -9.33 -10.95
CA VAL A 245 -6.98 -9.35 -12.34
C VAL A 245 -7.75 -8.08 -12.66
N ASP A 246 -7.22 -7.28 -13.59
CA ASP A 246 -7.86 -6.13 -14.21
C ASP A 246 -7.71 -6.16 -15.74
N SER A 247 -8.11 -5.08 -16.42
CA SER A 247 -7.98 -4.98 -17.88
C SER A 247 -6.53 -5.02 -18.36
N TRP A 248 -5.58 -4.53 -17.53
CA TRP A 248 -4.16 -4.62 -17.82
C TRP A 248 -3.67 -6.07 -17.69
N ALA A 249 -4.02 -6.76 -16.60
CA ALA A 249 -3.70 -8.17 -16.37
C ALA A 249 -4.15 -9.04 -17.54
N LEU A 250 -5.41 -8.87 -17.98
CA LEU A 250 -5.97 -9.59 -19.12
C LEU A 250 -5.15 -9.34 -20.40
N LYS A 251 -4.73 -8.09 -20.64
CA LYS A 251 -3.95 -7.72 -21.82
C LYS A 251 -2.54 -8.31 -21.78
N VAL A 252 -1.80 -8.16 -20.69
CA VAL A 252 -0.39 -8.59 -20.63
C VAL A 252 -0.27 -10.11 -20.58
N VAL A 253 -1.17 -10.79 -19.86
CA VAL A 253 -1.20 -12.26 -19.83
C VAL A 253 -1.60 -12.84 -21.18
N SER A 254 -2.58 -12.24 -21.85
CA SER A 254 -2.97 -12.60 -23.22
C SER A 254 -1.77 -12.59 -24.16
N ASN A 255 -1.00 -11.49 -24.17
CA ASN A 255 0.16 -11.35 -25.04
C ASN A 255 1.29 -12.32 -24.68
N GLU A 256 1.60 -12.46 -23.39
CA GLU A 256 2.75 -13.24 -22.91
C GLU A 256 2.53 -14.77 -23.02
N PHE A 257 1.32 -15.25 -22.71
CA PHE A 257 1.05 -16.69 -22.55
C PHE A 257 0.06 -17.26 -23.58
N TYR A 258 -0.70 -16.41 -24.27
CA TYR A 258 -1.79 -16.83 -25.17
C TYR A 258 -1.70 -16.18 -26.56
N GLY A 259 -0.55 -15.64 -26.95
CA GLY A 259 -0.32 -15.12 -28.30
C GLY A 259 -1.22 -13.93 -28.70
N GLY A 260 -1.76 -13.20 -27.71
CA GLY A 260 -2.67 -12.07 -27.95
C GLY A 260 -4.16 -12.45 -28.04
N GLU A 261 -4.51 -13.72 -27.85
CA GLU A 261 -5.90 -14.18 -27.83
C GLU A 261 -6.64 -13.68 -26.58
N LYS A 262 -7.96 -13.47 -26.70
CA LYS A 262 -8.78 -13.00 -25.57
C LYS A 262 -8.75 -14.00 -24.42
N VAL A 263 -8.25 -13.57 -23.26
CA VAL A 263 -8.23 -14.38 -22.03
C VAL A 263 -9.34 -13.99 -21.06
N SER A 264 -9.79 -14.96 -20.26
CA SER A 264 -10.72 -14.78 -19.15
C SER A 264 -9.97 -14.57 -17.82
N PRO A 265 -10.62 -13.99 -16.79
CA PRO A 265 -10.02 -13.90 -15.46
C PRO A 265 -9.59 -15.25 -14.89
N LYS A 266 -10.34 -16.32 -15.18
CA LYS A 266 -9.99 -17.68 -14.74
C LYS A 266 -8.68 -18.16 -15.38
N GLN A 267 -8.46 -17.86 -16.66
CA GLN A 267 -7.20 -18.20 -17.34
C GLN A 267 -6.01 -17.43 -16.77
N VAL A 268 -6.19 -16.15 -16.42
CA VAL A 268 -5.16 -15.37 -15.72
C VAL A 268 -4.79 -16.03 -14.40
N LEU A 269 -5.77 -16.39 -13.57
CA LEU A 269 -5.52 -17.07 -12.29
C LEU A 269 -4.79 -18.41 -12.49
N SER A 270 -5.24 -19.25 -13.43
CA SER A 270 -4.59 -20.54 -13.69
C SER A 270 -3.15 -20.41 -14.21
N THR A 271 -2.82 -19.31 -14.89
CA THR A 271 -1.46 -19.06 -15.40
C THR A 271 -0.44 -18.99 -14.26
N PHE A 272 -0.82 -18.41 -13.12
CA PHE A 272 0.07 -18.20 -12.00
C PHE A 272 -0.09 -19.22 -10.87
N GLU A 273 -1.06 -20.13 -10.96
CA GLU A 273 -1.38 -21.12 -9.91
C GLU A 273 -0.18 -21.97 -9.49
N ARG A 274 0.74 -22.29 -10.42
CA ARG A 274 1.99 -23.04 -10.13
C ARG A 274 2.88 -22.39 -9.07
N TRP A 275 2.73 -21.09 -8.84
CA TRP A 275 3.48 -20.31 -7.86
C TRP A 275 2.88 -20.36 -6.45
N GLY A 276 1.76 -21.06 -6.28
CA GLY A 276 1.10 -21.26 -5.00
C GLY A 276 0.78 -19.94 -4.32
N LYS A 277 1.19 -19.79 -3.05
CA LYS A 277 0.88 -18.60 -2.26
C LYS A 277 1.52 -17.30 -2.77
N TRP A 278 2.42 -17.38 -3.75
CA TRP A 278 3.17 -16.22 -4.28
C TRP A 278 2.64 -15.72 -5.63
N GLN A 279 1.55 -16.29 -6.15
CA GLN A 279 1.05 -15.99 -7.50
C GLN A 279 0.83 -14.49 -7.78
N GLY A 280 0.31 -13.75 -6.82
CA GLY A 280 0.08 -12.31 -6.89
C GLY A 280 1.39 -11.52 -6.99
N LEU A 281 2.40 -11.85 -6.19
CA LEU A 281 3.74 -11.23 -6.30
C LEU A 281 4.42 -11.58 -7.61
N VAL A 282 4.30 -12.82 -8.07
CA VAL A 282 4.88 -13.23 -9.34
C VAL A 282 4.26 -12.43 -10.49
N TYR A 283 2.93 -12.33 -10.53
CA TYR A 283 2.25 -11.46 -11.48
C TYR A 283 2.71 -9.99 -11.37
N TRP A 284 2.82 -9.48 -10.13
CA TRP A 284 3.18 -8.08 -9.87
C TRP A 284 4.58 -7.71 -10.36
N PHE A 285 5.54 -8.61 -10.16
CA PHE A 285 6.95 -8.39 -10.47
C PHE A 285 7.41 -9.04 -11.78
N TRP A 286 6.50 -9.65 -12.54
CA TRP A 286 6.81 -10.21 -13.85
C TRP A 286 7.37 -9.12 -14.78
N ASP A 287 8.51 -9.38 -15.42
CA ASP A 287 9.04 -8.48 -16.45
C ASP A 287 8.19 -8.61 -17.72
N TRP A 288 7.15 -7.78 -17.82
CA TRP A 288 6.23 -7.69 -18.96
C TRP A 288 6.87 -7.09 -20.23
N SER A 289 8.16 -6.80 -20.22
CA SER A 289 8.89 -6.41 -21.43
C SER A 289 8.90 -7.57 -22.43
N PRO A 290 8.81 -7.29 -23.74
CA PRO A 290 8.96 -8.33 -24.76
C PRO A 290 10.28 -9.08 -24.57
N THR A 291 10.22 -10.40 -24.64
CA THR A 291 11.43 -11.23 -24.68
C THR A 291 12.13 -10.95 -26.01
N VAL A 292 13.34 -10.39 -25.95
CA VAL A 292 14.18 -10.11 -27.14
C VAL A 292 14.65 -11.41 -27.77
#